data_AF-A0A8H5CK33-F1
#
_entry.id   AF-A0A8H5CK33-F1
#
_cell.length_a   1.000
_cell.length_b   1.000
_cell.length_c   1.000
_cell.angle_alpha   90.00
_cell.angle_beta   90.00
_cell.angle_gamma   90.00
#
_symmetry.space_group_name_H-M   'P 1'
#
loop_
_entity.id
_entity.type
_entity.pdbx_description
1 polymer ?
#
loop_
_entity_poly.entity_id
_entity_poly.type
_entity_poly.pdbx_seq_one_letter_code
_entity_poly.pdbx_strand_id
1 'polypeptide(L)'
;MWQSVKGKFKVTSQVYKDLVMKKLEGTKYTDSGDFSVHLNTLTKLQKVVNATGCGIDDAKMISIVLTSLPPSWILLIQLHQGKTVLNNITAALTKYWMWLQHTASTATDPTALTTVTKNRNDFLCNNCGVHRHTHLKCWATGEVRKRKL
;
A
#
# COMPACT_ATOMS: atom_id res chain seq x y z
N MET A 1 20.55 -41.26 -16.21
CA MET A 1 21.06 -41.52 -14.83
C MET A 1 21.37 -40.23 -14.06
N TRP A 2 22.16 -39.31 -14.60
CA TRP A 2 22.54 -38.05 -13.92
C TRP A 2 21.36 -37.13 -13.52
N GLN A 3 20.32 -37.05 -14.36
CA GLN A 3 19.12 -36.26 -14.03
C GLN A 3 18.33 -36.84 -12.85
N SER A 4 18.26 -38.17 -12.73
CA SER A 4 17.58 -38.86 -11.62
C SER A 4 18.33 -38.65 -10.29
N VAL A 5 19.67 -38.63 -10.33
CA VAL A 5 20.51 -38.32 -9.15
C VAL A 5 20.35 -36.86 -8.75
N LYS A 6 20.37 -35.92 -9.70
CA LYS A 6 20.09 -34.50 -9.43
C LYS A 6 18.69 -34.29 -8.87
N GLY A 7 17.68 -34.98 -9.39
CA GLY A 7 16.30 -34.91 -8.91
C GLY A 7 16.18 -35.38 -7.47
N LYS A 8 16.71 -36.57 -7.15
CA LYS A 8 16.71 -37.09 -5.78
C LYS A 8 17.51 -36.20 -4.83
N PHE A 9 18.73 -35.81 -5.20
CA PHE A 9 19.58 -34.94 -4.38
C PHE A 9 18.93 -33.58 -4.09
N LYS A 10 18.27 -32.94 -5.07
CA LYS A 10 17.55 -31.68 -4.85
C LYS A 10 16.37 -31.81 -3.88
N VAL A 11 15.70 -32.95 -3.86
CA VAL A 11 14.52 -33.16 -3.00
C VAL A 11 14.94 -33.59 -1.58
N THR A 12 16.02 -34.35 -1.43
CA THR A 12 16.45 -34.89 -0.12
C THR A 12 17.59 -34.13 0.55
N SER A 13 18.38 -33.34 -0.17
CA SER A 13 19.54 -32.65 0.42
C SER A 13 19.10 -31.46 1.27
N GLN A 14 19.43 -31.52 2.58
CA GLN A 14 19.20 -30.44 3.53
C GLN A 14 19.84 -29.12 3.07
N VAL A 15 21.05 -29.20 2.48
CA VAL A 15 21.78 -28.04 1.95
C VAL A 15 20.99 -27.32 0.87
N TYR A 16 20.27 -28.06 0.01
CA TYR A 16 19.43 -27.45 -1.02
C TYR A 16 18.20 -26.78 -0.41
N LYS A 17 17.56 -27.39 0.58
CA LYS A 17 16.43 -26.78 1.31
C LYS A 17 16.83 -25.46 1.96
N ASP A 18 17.96 -25.45 2.66
CA ASP A 18 18.49 -24.26 3.33
C ASP A 18 18.83 -23.15 2.32
N LEU A 19 19.38 -23.52 1.16
CA LEU A 19 19.70 -22.56 0.10
C LEU A 19 18.44 -21.92 -0.49
N VAL A 20 17.40 -22.70 -0.80
CA VAL A 20 16.15 -22.15 -1.34
C VAL A 20 15.43 -21.31 -0.27
N MET A 21 15.44 -21.74 0.99
CA MET A 21 14.85 -20.96 2.10
C MET A 21 15.57 -19.61 2.27
N LYS A 22 16.91 -19.61 2.31
CA LYS A 22 17.71 -18.38 2.35
C LYS A 22 17.42 -17.47 1.15
N LYS A 23 17.24 -18.06 -0.03
CA LYS A 23 16.88 -17.29 -1.23
C LYS A 23 15.52 -16.62 -1.08
N LEU A 24 14.53 -17.34 -0.54
CA LEU A 24 13.20 -16.79 -0.27
C LEU A 24 13.26 -15.63 0.73
N GLU A 25 13.92 -15.81 1.88
CA GLU A 25 14.04 -14.79 2.94
C GLU A 25 14.91 -13.59 2.51
N GLY A 26 15.91 -13.84 1.66
CA GLY A 26 16.82 -12.83 1.11
C GLY A 26 16.26 -12.04 -0.07
N THR A 27 15.10 -12.43 -0.62
CA THR A 27 14.49 -11.69 -1.73
C THR A 27 13.87 -10.41 -1.18
N LYS A 28 14.50 -9.26 -1.47
CA LYS A 28 14.05 -7.93 -1.02
C LYS A 28 13.36 -7.17 -2.14
N TYR A 29 12.32 -6.42 -1.78
CA TYR A 29 11.67 -5.46 -2.64
C TYR A 29 12.45 -4.15 -2.63
N THR A 30 12.47 -3.47 -3.78
CA THR A 30 13.05 -2.14 -3.96
C THR A 30 11.95 -1.18 -4.41
N ASP A 31 11.96 0.06 -3.90
CA ASP A 31 10.85 1.01 -4.13
C ASP A 31 10.61 1.36 -5.60
N SER A 32 11.64 1.24 -6.45
CA SER A 32 11.55 1.48 -7.89
C SER A 32 11.05 0.28 -8.70
N GLY A 33 10.82 -0.87 -8.05
CA GLY A 33 10.42 -2.11 -8.71
C GLY A 33 8.92 -2.25 -8.94
N ASP A 34 8.55 -3.26 -9.74
CA ASP A 34 7.17 -3.70 -9.85
C ASP A 34 6.84 -4.65 -8.68
N PHE A 35 5.94 -4.20 -7.80
CA PHE A 35 5.54 -4.97 -6.64
C PHE A 35 4.82 -6.28 -7.00
N SER A 36 4.09 -6.31 -8.12
CA SER A 36 3.42 -7.52 -8.61
C SER A 36 4.45 -8.56 -9.06
N VAL A 37 5.54 -8.13 -9.68
CA VAL A 37 6.66 -9.01 -10.06
C VAL A 37 7.36 -9.57 -8.82
N HIS A 38 7.54 -8.74 -7.79
CA HIS A 38 8.10 -9.19 -6.51
C HIS A 38 7.23 -10.25 -5.83
N LEU A 39 5.93 -10.01 -5.69
CA LEU A 39 5.01 -11.00 -5.12
C LEU A 39 5.01 -12.32 -5.89
N ASN A 40 4.96 -12.24 -7.23
CA ASN A 40 5.06 -13.43 -8.08
C ASN A 40 6.36 -14.21 -7.87
N THR A 41 7.47 -13.51 -7.64
CA THR A 41 8.77 -14.12 -7.36
C THR A 41 8.75 -14.86 -6.02
N LEU A 42 8.22 -14.23 -4.97
CA LEU A 42 8.06 -14.86 -3.66
C LEU A 42 7.13 -16.09 -3.73
N THR A 43 5.99 -16.02 -4.43
CA THR A 43 5.09 -17.16 -4.60
C THR A 43 5.75 -18.31 -5.37
N LYS A 44 6.54 -18.02 -6.41
CA LYS A 44 7.31 -19.05 -7.12
C LYS A 44 8.33 -19.71 -6.19
N LEU A 45 9.07 -18.93 -5.41
CA LEU A 45 10.03 -19.45 -4.44
C LEU A 45 9.34 -20.29 -3.36
N GLN A 46 8.20 -19.85 -2.84
CA GLN A 46 7.39 -20.63 -1.89
C GLN A 46 7.00 -22.00 -2.47
N LYS A 47 6.55 -22.06 -3.74
CA LYS A 47 6.24 -23.33 -4.41
C LYS A 47 7.47 -24.24 -4.51
N VAL A 48 8.65 -23.67 -4.78
CA VAL A 48 9.91 -24.44 -4.83
C VAL A 48 10.27 -24.96 -3.44
N VAL A 49 10.17 -24.14 -2.39
CA VAL A 49 10.43 -24.58 -1.00
C VAL A 49 9.46 -25.68 -0.59
N ASN A 50 8.17 -25.53 -0.90
CA ASN A 50 7.16 -26.55 -0.59
C ASN A 50 7.42 -27.86 -1.36
N ALA A 51 7.86 -27.78 -2.62
CA ALA A 51 8.26 -28.95 -3.40
C ALA A 51 9.49 -29.68 -2.84
N THR A 52 10.34 -28.99 -2.07
CA THR A 52 11.46 -29.60 -1.32
C THR A 52 11.04 -30.19 0.04
N GLY A 53 9.76 -30.11 0.40
CA GLY A 53 9.22 -30.65 1.64
C GLY A 53 9.44 -29.75 2.86
N CYS A 54 9.79 -28.47 2.68
CA CYS A 54 10.02 -27.53 3.78
C CYS A 54 8.76 -26.75 4.24
N GLY A 55 7.58 -27.12 3.73
CA GLY A 55 6.24 -26.67 4.17
C GLY A 55 6.18 -25.27 4.81
N ILE A 56 6.01 -24.23 3.99
CA ILE A 56 5.80 -22.86 4.47
C ILE A 56 4.31 -22.61 4.62
N ASP A 57 3.90 -22.27 5.84
CA ASP A 57 2.55 -21.83 6.15
C ASP A 57 2.33 -20.34 5.81
N ASP A 58 1.07 -19.92 5.83
CA ASP A 58 0.71 -18.54 5.50
C ASP A 58 1.32 -17.55 6.49
N ALA A 59 1.41 -17.89 7.78
CA ALA A 59 1.98 -17.01 8.80
C ALA A 59 3.47 -16.71 8.53
N LYS A 60 4.26 -17.73 8.21
CA LYS A 60 5.67 -17.56 7.84
C LYS A 60 5.81 -16.82 6.52
N MET A 61 4.94 -17.10 5.54
CA MET A 61 4.92 -16.37 4.28
C MET A 61 4.61 -14.88 4.47
N ILE A 62 3.66 -14.53 5.35
CA ILE A 62 3.36 -13.14 5.72
C ILE A 62 4.59 -12.47 6.32
N SER A 63 5.28 -13.13 7.25
CA SER A 63 6.50 -12.60 7.85
C SER A 63 7.58 -12.33 6.80
N ILE A 64 7.77 -13.25 5.85
CA ILE A 64 8.72 -13.10 4.74
C ILE A 64 8.33 -11.91 3.85
N VAL A 65 7.05 -11.77 3.48
CA VAL A 65 6.57 -10.64 2.68
C VAL A 65 6.83 -9.32 3.41
N LEU A 66 6.45 -9.22 4.69
CA LEU A 66 6.62 -7.99 5.47
C LEU A 66 8.11 -7.63 5.67
N THR A 67 8.97 -8.61 5.90
CA THR A 67 10.42 -8.39 6.05
C THR A 67 11.15 -8.19 4.72
N SER A 68 10.52 -8.51 3.59
CA SER A 68 11.05 -8.23 2.26
C SER A 68 10.91 -6.76 1.85
N LEU A 69 10.00 -6.03 2.48
CA LEU A 69 9.69 -4.65 2.15
C LEU A 69 10.78 -3.68 2.66
N PRO A 70 11.04 -2.58 1.94
CA PRO A 70 11.96 -1.54 2.37
C PRO A 70 11.35 -0.68 3.51
N PRO A 71 12.19 0.09 4.23
CA PRO A 71 11.75 0.89 5.38
C PRO A 71 10.69 1.96 5.06
N SER A 72 10.61 2.41 3.82
CA SER A 72 9.57 3.33 3.32
C SER A 72 8.14 2.79 3.52
N TRP A 73 7.97 1.47 3.69
CA TRP A 73 6.69 0.81 3.91
C TRP A 73 6.37 0.53 5.39
N ILE A 74 7.18 1.05 6.32
CA ILE A 74 7.12 0.68 7.75
C ILE A 74 5.73 0.87 8.40
N LEU A 75 5.00 1.92 8.01
CA LEU A 75 3.65 2.18 8.52
C LEU A 75 2.66 1.08 8.11
N LEU A 76 2.76 0.57 6.88
CA LEU A 76 1.93 -0.54 6.39
C LEU A 76 2.33 -1.84 7.08
N ILE A 77 3.63 -2.04 7.30
CA ILE A 77 4.13 -3.20 8.03
C ILE A 77 3.52 -3.21 9.43
N GLN A 78 3.59 -2.10 10.17
CA GLN A 78 3.01 -1.99 11.51
C GLN A 78 1.49 -2.20 11.52
N LEU A 79 0.75 -1.64 10.55
CA LEU A 79 -0.70 -1.79 10.46
C LEU A 79 -1.15 -3.24 10.19
N HIS A 80 -0.29 -4.05 9.58
CA HIS A 80 -0.59 -5.43 9.21
C HIS A 80 0.13 -6.47 10.08
N GLN A 81 0.99 -6.05 11.01
CA GLN A 81 1.55 -6.93 12.05
C GLN A 81 0.40 -7.53 12.87
N GLY A 82 0.29 -8.86 12.87
CA GLY A 82 -0.75 -9.61 13.59
C GLY A 82 -1.95 -10.06 12.73
N LYS A 83 -2.05 -9.66 11.46
CA LYS A 83 -3.05 -10.24 10.55
C LYS A 83 -2.58 -11.62 10.07
N THR A 84 -3.51 -12.58 10.02
CA THR A 84 -3.20 -13.99 9.71
C THR A 84 -3.51 -14.40 8.27
N VAL A 85 -4.21 -13.56 7.51
CA VAL A 85 -4.68 -13.90 6.15
C VAL A 85 -3.76 -13.28 5.11
N LEU A 86 -2.97 -14.13 4.43
CA LEU A 86 -1.97 -13.71 3.43
C LEU A 86 -2.57 -12.88 2.31
N ASN A 87 -3.71 -13.32 1.75
CA ASN A 87 -4.40 -12.64 0.65
C ASN A 87 -4.82 -11.21 0.99
N ASN A 88 -5.24 -10.96 2.23
CA ASN A 88 -5.66 -9.63 2.65
C ASN A 88 -4.46 -8.67 2.74
N ILE A 89 -3.31 -9.18 3.16
CA ILE A 89 -2.07 -8.40 3.27
C ILE A 89 -1.51 -8.10 1.87
N THR A 90 -1.39 -9.10 1.01
CA THR A 90 -0.89 -8.90 -0.36
C THR A 90 -1.80 -7.98 -1.17
N ALA A 91 -3.13 -8.09 -1.03
CA ALA A 91 -4.07 -7.18 -1.67
C ALA A 91 -3.93 -5.74 -1.16
N ALA A 92 -3.77 -5.53 0.15
CA ALA A 92 -3.58 -4.20 0.73
C ALA A 92 -2.27 -3.55 0.25
N LEU A 93 -1.17 -4.31 0.25
CA LEU A 93 0.13 -3.86 -0.23
C LEU A 93 0.09 -3.52 -1.72
N THR A 94 -0.61 -4.32 -2.53
CA THR A 94 -0.79 -4.06 -3.97
C THR A 94 -1.57 -2.77 -4.21
N LYS A 95 -2.64 -2.52 -3.46
CA LYS A 95 -3.41 -1.27 -3.55
C LYS A 95 -2.56 -0.05 -3.20
N TYR A 96 -1.72 -0.16 -2.18
CA TYR A 96 -0.80 0.93 -1.82
C TYR A 96 0.22 1.23 -2.92
N TRP A 97 0.83 0.19 -3.50
CA TRP A 97 1.73 0.35 -4.65
C TRP A 97 1.06 1.00 -5.86
N MET A 98 -0.17 0.59 -6.19
CA MET A 98 -0.96 1.22 -7.26
C MET A 98 -1.20 2.70 -6.96
N TRP A 99 -1.55 3.04 -5.71
CA TRP A 99 -1.73 4.43 -5.30
C TRP A 99 -0.45 5.26 -5.45
N LEU A 100 0.71 4.72 -5.08
CA LEU A 100 2.01 5.38 -5.26
C LEU A 100 2.32 5.68 -6.73
N GLN A 101 1.98 4.78 -7.66
CA GLN A 101 2.17 5.03 -9.08
C GLN A 101 1.26 6.12 -9.64
N HIS A 102 0.00 6.16 -9.18
CA HIS A 102 -0.94 7.20 -9.59
C HIS A 102 -0.51 8.58 -9.08
N THR A 103 -0.02 8.68 -7.84
CA THR A 103 0.47 9.96 -7.31
C THR A 103 1.79 10.40 -7.95
N ALA A 104 2.68 9.47 -8.30
CA ALA A 104 3.91 9.76 -9.03
C ALA A 104 3.65 10.28 -10.46
N SER A 105 2.65 9.72 -11.15
CA SER A 105 2.28 10.13 -12.52
C SER A 105 1.60 11.52 -12.56
N THR A 106 1.03 11.97 -11.45
CA THR A 106 0.48 13.34 -11.33
C THR A 106 1.52 14.39 -10.96
N ALA A 107 2.77 14.00 -10.68
CA ALA A 107 3.85 14.91 -10.35
C ALA A 107 4.55 15.46 -11.61
N THR A 108 3.78 16.13 -12.48
CA THR A 108 4.33 17.03 -13.51
C THR A 108 3.98 18.48 -13.17
N ASP A 109 4.07 18.84 -11.89
CA ASP A 109 4.15 20.22 -11.41
C ASP A 109 4.69 20.22 -9.97
N PRO A 110 5.81 20.88 -9.66
CA PRO A 110 6.23 21.12 -8.29
C PRO A 110 5.41 22.29 -7.74
N THR A 111 4.10 22.10 -7.57
CA THR A 111 3.28 23.04 -6.79
C THR A 111 2.91 22.36 -5.50
N ALA A 112 3.64 22.75 -4.46
CA ALA A 112 3.35 22.75 -3.03
C ALA A 112 2.23 21.82 -2.52
N LEU A 113 2.53 21.15 -1.41
CA LEU A 113 1.56 20.69 -0.41
C LEU A 113 0.68 21.88 0.05
N THR A 114 -0.32 22.27 -0.75
CA THR A 114 -1.44 23.04 -0.25
C THR A 114 -2.34 22.05 0.45
N THR A 115 -2.22 22.03 1.78
CA THR A 115 -3.36 21.84 2.65
C THR A 115 -4.61 22.36 1.95
N VAL A 116 -5.61 21.50 1.76
CA VAL A 116 -6.95 21.95 1.34
C VAL A 116 -7.56 22.70 2.54
N THR A 117 -7.02 23.88 2.85
CA THR A 117 -7.81 24.95 3.39
C THR A 117 -8.71 25.38 2.25
N LYS A 118 -9.96 24.89 2.24
CA LYS A 118 -11.04 25.47 1.43
C LYS A 118 -10.90 26.99 1.57
N ASN A 119 -10.45 27.64 0.49
CA ASN A 119 -10.24 29.07 0.48
C ASN A 119 -11.62 29.70 0.65
N ARG A 120 -11.93 30.13 1.86
CA ARG A 120 -13.28 30.46 2.33
C ARG A 120 -13.72 31.87 1.91
N ASN A 121 -13.15 32.43 0.83
CA ASN A 121 -13.12 33.89 0.67
C ASN A 121 -13.73 34.49 -0.61
N ASP A 122 -14.12 33.75 -1.65
CA ASP A 122 -14.57 34.40 -2.91
C ASP A 122 -15.99 34.09 -3.37
N PHE A 123 -16.89 33.71 -2.47
CA PHE A 123 -18.31 33.81 -2.82
C PHE A 123 -18.85 35.18 -2.41
N LEU A 124 -19.16 35.99 -3.43
CA LEU A 124 -19.88 37.25 -3.32
C LEU A 124 -21.35 36.96 -3.00
N CYS A 125 -21.93 37.69 -2.06
CA CYS A 125 -23.36 37.62 -1.82
C CYS A 125 -24.11 38.29 -2.97
N ASN A 126 -24.94 37.54 -3.71
CA ASN A 126 -25.74 38.07 -4.82
C ASN A 126 -26.72 39.19 -4.42
N ASN A 127 -26.98 39.42 -3.12
CA ASN A 127 -27.88 40.47 -2.65
C ASN A 127 -27.16 41.79 -2.31
N CYS A 128 -25.93 41.74 -1.77
CA CYS A 128 -25.25 42.94 -1.26
C CYS A 128 -23.82 43.13 -1.78
N GLY A 129 -23.30 42.20 -2.59
CA GLY A 129 -21.96 42.31 -3.18
C GLY A 129 -20.80 42.17 -2.19
N VAL A 130 -21.05 41.81 -0.92
CA VAL A 130 -20.00 41.62 0.09
C VAL A 130 -19.59 40.14 0.17
N HIS A 131 -18.30 39.89 0.36
CA HIS A 131 -17.73 38.55 0.51
C HIS A 131 -18.16 37.85 1.81
N ARG A 132 -18.01 36.52 1.84
CA ARG A 132 -18.11 35.63 3.03
C ARG A 132 -19.52 35.27 3.55
N HIS A 133 -20.60 35.63 2.88
CA HIS A 133 -21.93 35.15 3.26
C HIS A 133 -22.85 34.92 2.06
N THR A 134 -23.81 33.99 2.20
CA THR A 134 -24.74 33.61 1.14
C THR A 134 -25.98 34.48 1.23
N HIS A 135 -26.76 34.56 0.15
CA HIS A 135 -28.04 35.29 0.11
C HIS A 135 -28.94 34.98 1.33
N LEU A 136 -28.98 33.72 1.77
CA LEU A 136 -29.76 33.24 2.93
C LEU A 136 -29.32 33.81 4.28
N LYS A 137 -28.07 34.25 4.42
CA LYS A 137 -27.50 34.82 5.65
C LYS A 137 -27.13 36.28 5.47
N CYS A 138 -27.72 36.94 4.47
CA CYS A 138 -27.48 38.35 4.22
C CYS A 138 -28.15 39.19 5.30
N TRP A 139 -27.43 40.16 5.82
CA TRP A 139 -27.99 41.14 6.76
C TRP A 139 -28.94 42.13 6.04
N ALA A 140 -28.80 42.27 4.72
CA ALA A 140 -29.64 43.11 3.87
C ALA A 140 -30.92 42.42 3.37
N THR A 141 -31.09 41.10 3.59
CA THR A 141 -32.42 40.49 3.46
C THR A 141 -33.25 40.93 4.65
N GLY A 142 -33.98 42.02 4.47
CA GLY A 142 -34.91 42.56 5.45
C GLY A 142 -36.09 41.63 5.68
N GLU A 143 -35.89 40.54 6.40
CA GLU A 143 -36.97 39.96 7.18
C GLU A 143 -37.02 40.67 8.53
N VAL A 144 -38.05 41.50 8.65
CA VAL A 144 -38.46 42.18 9.86
C VAL A 144 -38.70 41.14 10.96
N ARG A 145 -37.67 40.79 11.73
CA ARG A 145 -37.88 40.15 13.04
C ARG A 145 -38.44 41.21 13.98
N LYS A 146 -39.77 41.33 13.98
CA LYS A 146 -40.52 41.99 15.06
C LYS A 146 -40.13 41.31 16.38
N ARG A 147 -39.17 41.90 17.09
CA ARG A 147 -38.99 41.64 18.52
C ARG A 147 -40.12 42.39 19.23
N LYS A 148 -41.13 41.64 19.69
CA LYS A 148 -42.06 42.12 20.71
C LYS A 148 -41.24 42.48 21.96
N LEU A 149 -41.28 43.74 22.36
CA LEU A 149 -41.17 44.16 23.74
C LEU A 149 -42.59 44.18 24.31
#